data_AF-A0A2W6S7B0-F1
#
_entry.id   AF-A0A2W6S7B0-F1
#
_cell.length_a   1.000
_cell.length_b   1.000
_cell.length_c   1.000
_cell.angle_alpha   90.00
_cell.angle_beta   90.00
_cell.angle_gamma   90.00
#
_symmetry.space_group_name_H-M   'P 1'
#
loop_
_entity.id
_entity.type
_entity.pdbx_description
1 polymer ?
#
loop_
_entity_poly.entity_id
_entity_poly.type
_entity_poly.pdbx_seq_one_letter_code
_entity_poly.pdbx_strand_id
1 'polypeptide(L)' 'MSQPFSRLLHPFDVAHHPTLEPEVKRALLASWASDRVAVMDNPALRRPPGVKRPFSVDEVMAALRVLDQPGASHA' A
#
# COMPACT_ATOMS: atom_id res chain seq x y z
N MET A 1 19.09 -13.97 -3.52
CA MET A 1 18.07 -13.36 -4.41
C MET A 1 16.88 -12.99 -3.56
N SER A 2 16.86 -11.78 -3.01
CA SER A 2 15.76 -11.30 -2.18
C SER A 2 14.55 -11.07 -3.07
N GLN A 3 13.46 -11.82 -2.88
CA GLN A 3 12.16 -11.51 -3.49
C GLN A 3 11.33 -10.75 -2.44
N PRO A 4 11.33 -9.41 -2.36
CA PRO A 4 10.81 -8.78 -1.14
C PRO A 4 9.41 -8.18 -1.34
N PHE A 5 8.94 -7.93 -2.56
CA PHE A 5 7.78 -7.04 -2.76
C PHE A 5 6.68 -7.56 -3.69
N SER A 6 6.91 -8.63 -4.46
CA SER A 6 5.93 -9.13 -5.43
C SER A 6 4.69 -9.80 -4.82
N ARG A 7 4.67 -10.04 -3.50
CA ARG A 7 3.53 -10.62 -2.78
C ARG A 7 2.60 -9.58 -2.17
N LEU A 8 3.03 -8.32 -2.07
CA LEU A 8 2.20 -7.21 -1.62
C LEU A 8 1.44 -6.68 -2.84
N LEU A 9 0.40 -7.41 -3.22
CA LEU A 9 -0.38 -7.13 -4.42
C LEU A 9 -1.52 -6.15 -4.15
N HIS A 10 -1.84 -5.89 -2.88
CA HIS A 10 -2.91 -5.00 -2.44
C HIS A 10 -2.50 -4.07 -1.28
N PRO A 11 -3.04 -2.84 -1.18
CA PRO A 11 -2.76 -1.93 -0.06
C PRO A 11 -3.03 -2.54 1.32
N PHE A 12 -4.09 -3.33 1.45
CA PHE A 12 -4.38 -4.03 2.71
C PHE A 12 -3.38 -5.15 3.03
N ASP A 13 -2.75 -5.78 2.04
CA ASP A 13 -1.69 -6.77 2.30
C ASP A 13 -0.49 -6.09 2.95
N VAL A 14 -0.19 -4.84 2.55
CA VAL A 14 0.88 -4.02 3.14
C VAL A 14 0.51 -3.62 4.57
N ALA A 15 -0.70 -3.10 4.78
CA ALA A 15 -1.16 -2.66 6.10
C ALA A 15 -1.13 -3.81 7.13
N HIS A 16 -1.59 -5.00 6.73
CA HIS A 16 -1.64 -6.18 7.60
C HIS A 16 -0.35 -7.01 7.61
N HIS A 17 0.70 -6.61 6.88
CA HIS A 17 1.91 -7.43 6.78
C HIS A 17 2.54 -7.65 8.16
N PRO A 18 2.74 -8.90 8.62
CA PRO A 18 3.10 -9.17 10.01
C PRO A 18 4.54 -8.77 10.36
N THR A 19 5.43 -8.68 9.37
CA THR A 19 6.87 -8.45 9.59
C THR A 19 7.38 -7.12 9.06
N LEU A 20 6.51 -6.27 8.50
CA LEU A 20 6.93 -4.94 8.06
C LEU A 20 6.77 -3.95 9.21
N GLU A 21 7.80 -3.15 9.43
CA GLU A 21 7.72 -2.06 10.39
C GLU A 21 6.61 -1.07 10.00
N PRO A 22 5.88 -0.49 10.96
CA PRO A 22 4.80 0.47 10.68
C PRO A 22 5.23 1.62 9.77
N GLU A 23 6.44 2.13 9.97
CA GLU A 23 7.02 3.21 9.15
C GLU A 23 7.26 2.78 7.70
N VAL A 24 7.72 1.54 7.48
CA VAL A 24 7.93 0.97 6.14
C VAL A 24 6.58 0.77 5.44
N LYS A 25 5.57 0.28 6.17
CA LYS A 25 4.20 0.16 5.64
C LYS A 25 3.65 1.53 5.21
N ARG A 26 3.82 2.56 6.05
CA ARG A 26 3.41 3.94 5.75
C ARG A 26 4.11 4.47 4.51
N ALA A 27 5.44 4.35 4.44
CA ALA A 27 6.22 4.84 3.31
C ALA A 27 5.81 4.16 1.99
N LEU A 28 5.56 2.86 2.02
CA LEU A 28 5.12 2.11 0.84
C LEU A 28 3.71 2.55 0.40
N LEU A 29 2.75 2.63 1.32
CA LEU A 29 1.40 3.10 1.01
C LEU A 29 1.37 4.56 0.55
N ALA A 30 2.16 5.45 1.16
CA ALA A 30 2.28 6.84 0.74
C ALA A 30 2.87 6.96 -0.67
N SER A 31 3.86 6.13 -1.01
CA SER A 31 4.39 6.02 -2.38
C SER A 31 3.31 5.61 -3.38
N TRP A 32 2.40 4.71 -2.99
CA TRP A 32 1.30 4.26 -3.84
C TRP A 32 0.14 5.26 -3.96
N ALA A 33 -0.03 6.16 -2.99
CA ALA A 33 -1.00 7.23 -3.07
C ALA A 33 -0.61 8.28 -4.13
N SER A 34 0.69 8.40 -4.40
CA SER A 34 1.24 9.35 -5.38
C SER A 34 0.71 9.12 -6.80
N ASP A 35 0.51 10.21 -7.53
CA ASP A 35 0.14 10.16 -8.95
C ASP A 35 1.22 9.55 -9.85
N ARG A 36 2.45 9.36 -9.33
CA ARG A 36 3.53 8.64 -10.01
C ARG A 36 3.13 7.22 -10.45
N VAL A 37 2.17 6.62 -9.77
CA VAL A 37 1.63 5.30 -10.12
C VAL A 37 0.17 5.37 -10.54
N ALA A 38 -0.35 6.55 -10.86
CA ALA A 38 -1.70 6.69 -11.40
C ALA A 38 -1.81 6.03 -12.78
N VAL A 39 -2.97 5.45 -13.07
CA VAL A 39 -3.26 4.88 -14.39
C VAL A 39 -3.58 6.02 -15.35
N MET A 40 -2.98 6.01 -16.55
CA MET A 40 -3.30 6.97 -17.61
C MET A 40 -4.81 6.96 -17.91
N ASP A 41 -5.40 8.15 -18.02
CA ASP A 41 -6.84 8.38 -18.22
C ASP A 41 -7.76 7.88 -17.09
N ASN A 42 -7.19 7.39 -15.96
CA ASN A 42 -7.96 7.00 -14.80
C ASN A 42 -7.25 7.40 -13.49
N PRO A 43 -7.27 8.70 -13.12
CA PRO A 43 -6.53 9.25 -12.00
C PRO A 43 -7.02 8.75 -10.63
N ALA A 44 -8.17 8.08 -10.56
CA ALA A 44 -8.62 7.43 -9.33
C ALA A 44 -7.91 6.09 -9.07
N LEU A 45 -7.31 5.47 -10.10
CA LEU A 45 -6.64 4.19 -9.99
C LEU A 45 -5.13 4.35 -9.80
N ARG A 46 -4.54 3.37 -9.13
CA ARG A 46 -3.12 3.20 -8.83
C ARG A 46 -2.67 1.84 -9.33
N ARG A 47 -1.51 1.81 -9.99
CA ARG A 47 -0.87 0.59 -10.48
C ARG A 47 0.64 0.64 -10.24
N PRO A 48 1.09 0.39 -9.00
CA PRO A 48 2.51 0.27 -8.71
C PRO A 48 3.17 -0.88 -9.51
N PRO A 49 4.50 -0.83 -9.72
CA PRO A 49 5.23 -1.91 -10.37
C PRO A 49 5.00 -3.26 -9.68
N GLY A 50 4.73 -4.30 -10.46
CA GLY A 50 4.50 -5.67 -9.95
C GLY A 50 3.05 -5.98 -9.53
N VAL A 51 2.18 -4.97 -9.43
CA VAL A 51 0.76 -5.17 -9.14
C VAL A 51 0.01 -5.63 -10.40
N LYS A 52 -0.69 -6.76 -10.30
CA LYS A 52 -1.43 -7.35 -11.43
C LYS A 52 -2.72 -6.60 -11.76
N ARG A 53 -3.42 -6.07 -10.75
CA ARG A 53 -4.71 -5.40 -10.89
C ARG A 53 -4.64 -4.00 -10.26
N PRO A 54 -4.97 -2.92 -11.00
CA PRO A 54 -5.08 -1.61 -10.39
C PRO A 54 -6.08 -1.60 -9.24
N PHE A 55 -5.82 -0.76 -8.26
CA PHE A 55 -6.72 -0.48 -7.14
C PHE A 55 -6.93 1.03 -7.04
N SER A 56 -7.95 1.46 -6.32
CA SER A 56 -8.25 2.87 -6.12
C SER A 56 -7.26 3.54 -5.16
N VAL A 57 -7.03 4.84 -5.36
CA VAL A 57 -6.34 5.67 -4.35
C VAL A 57 -7.08 5.64 -3.02
N ASP A 58 -8.41 5.50 -3.03
CA ASP A 58 -9.22 5.38 -1.83
C ASP A 58 -8.89 4.13 -1.01
N GLU A 59 -8.60 3.00 -1.67
CA GLU A 59 -8.12 1.77 -1.01
C GLU A 59 -6.75 1.97 -0.35
N VAL A 60 -5.86 2.76 -0.98
CA VAL A 60 -4.57 3.12 -0.38
C VAL A 60 -4.78 3.97 0.88
N MET A 61 -5.65 4.98 0.80
CA MET A 61 -5.97 5.85 1.92
C MET A 61 -6.70 5.10 3.04
N ALA A 62 -7.55 4.13 2.70
CA ALA A 62 -8.20 3.25 3.67
C ALA A 62 -7.18 2.37 4.38
N ALA A 63 -6.23 1.78 3.65
CA ALA A 63 -5.15 0.99 4.24
C ALA A 63 -4.25 1.82 5.18
N LEU A 64 -3.94 3.07 4.81
CA LEU A 64 -3.23 4.01 5.69
C LEU A 64 -4.01 4.29 6.98
N ARG A 65 -5.31 4.56 6.88
CA ARG A 65 -6.16 4.77 8.07
C ARG A 65 -6.20 3.56 9.00
N VAL A 66 -6.29 2.35 8.43
CA VAL A 66 -6.24 1.10 9.22
C VAL A 66 -4.90 0.95 9.93
N LEU A 67 -3.79 1.29 9.25
CA LEU A 67 -2.45 1.24 9.81
C LEU A 67 -2.23 2.27 10.93
N ASP A 68 -2.82 3.45 10.81
CA ASP A 68 -2.69 4.55 11.77
C ASP A 68 -3.69 4.49 12.92
N GLN A 69 -4.64 3.55 12.89
CA GLN A 69 -5.60 3.35 13.97
C GLN A 69 -4.83 2.98 15.26
N PRO A 70 -4.96 3.77 16.35
CA PRO A 70 -4.29 3.49 17.61
C PRO A 70 -4.86 2.21 18.22
N GLY A 71 -4.13 1.11 18.05
CA GLY A 71 -4.53 -0.23 18.49
C GLY A 71 -3.69 -1.37 17.90
N ALA A 72 -2.95 -1.13 16.82
CA ALA A 72 -2.06 -2.13 16.20
C ALA A 72 -0.57 -1.97 16.57
N SER A 73 -0.25 -1.10 17.53
CA SER A 73 1.13 -0.89 18.01
C SER A 73 1.11 -0.64 19.52
N HIS A 74 1.00 -1.72 20.29
CA HIS A 74 1.60 -1.91 21.63
C HIS A 74 1.03 -3.18 22.26
N ALA A 75 1.74 -4.29 22.08
CA ALA A 75 1.78 -5.42 23.01
C ALA A 75 3.13 -6.12 22.83
#